data_AF-A0A6L7MY95-F1
#
_entry.id   AF-A0A6L7MY95-F1
#
_cell.length_a   1.000
_cell.length_b   1.000
_cell.length_c   1.000
_cell.angle_alpha   90.00
_cell.angle_beta   90.00
_cell.angle_gamma   90.00
#
_symmetry.space_group_name_H-M   'P 1'
#
loop_
_entity.id
_entity.type
_entity.pdbx_description
1 polymer ?
#
loop_
_entity_poly.entity_id
_entity_poly.type
_entity_poly.pdbx_seq_one_letter_code
_entity_poly.pdbx_strand_id
1 'polypeptide(L)'
;MHEKGTHFIKNYRLDRMASYSNYPESLLAAMQVKSLIGRRGPIPDQDINVSAFRLEPGTTYEPHAHPHPEVYIFLAGTAECEWGDETFTAEPGTVTHCPPNMPHALRVTSSDPLQAIIVGWAPDGDRSVWDGISTLLET
;
A
#
# COMPACT_ATOMS: atom_id res chain seq x y z
N MET A 1 -0.41 -0.26 26.18
CA MET A 1 -1.78 -0.82 26.16
C MET A 1 -2.44 -0.33 24.89
N HIS A 2 -2.72 -1.20 23.91
CA HIS A 2 -3.40 -0.79 22.68
C HIS A 2 -4.89 -0.63 22.97
N GLU A 3 -5.40 0.60 22.98
CA GLU A 3 -6.85 0.86 22.98
C GLU A 3 -7.41 0.53 21.59
N LYS A 4 -7.64 -0.77 21.34
CA LYS A 4 -8.46 -1.22 20.22
C LYS A 4 -9.88 -1.48 20.71
N GLY A 5 -10.87 -0.91 20.05
CA GLY A 5 -12.26 -1.32 20.17
C GLY A 5 -12.67 -2.18 18.98
N THR A 6 -13.91 -2.69 18.99
CA THR A 6 -14.46 -3.48 17.87
C THR A 6 -14.52 -2.69 16.55
N HIS A 7 -14.58 -1.36 16.63
CA HIS A 7 -14.83 -0.48 15.48
C HIS A 7 -13.79 0.65 15.34
N PHE A 8 -12.75 0.69 16.17
CA PHE A 8 -11.74 1.74 16.12
C PHE A 8 -10.37 1.24 16.53
N ILE A 9 -9.35 1.91 15.98
CA ILE A 9 -7.94 1.70 16.33
C ILE A 9 -7.37 3.05 16.75
N LYS A 10 -6.77 3.11 17.92
CA LYS A 10 -5.95 4.26 18.33
C LYS A 10 -4.48 3.89 18.28
N ASN A 11 -3.65 4.85 17.87
CA ASN A 11 -2.20 4.76 17.94
C ASN A 11 -1.65 3.45 17.34
N TYR A 12 -2.08 3.14 16.10
CA TYR A 12 -1.53 1.98 15.40
C TYR A 12 -0.01 2.12 15.27
N ARG A 13 0.67 0.98 15.20
CA ARG A 13 2.11 0.93 14.95
C ARG A 13 2.33 0.23 13.63
N LEU A 14 3.24 0.77 12.84
CA LEU A 14 3.68 0.15 11.61
C LEU A 14 4.59 -1.02 11.95
N ASP A 15 4.40 -2.12 11.22
CA ASP A 15 5.22 -3.31 11.33
C ASP A 15 6.15 -3.36 10.11
N ARG A 16 7.41 -3.77 10.29
CA ARG A 16 8.28 -4.06 9.15
C ARG A 16 7.77 -5.31 8.44
N MET A 17 7.87 -5.32 7.12
CA MET A 17 7.55 -6.50 6.35
C MET A 17 8.75 -7.46 6.35
N ALA A 18 8.60 -8.64 6.96
CA ALA A 18 9.66 -9.64 6.98
C ALA A 18 9.78 -10.40 5.65
N SER A 19 8.66 -10.63 4.97
CA SER A 19 8.58 -11.23 3.65
C SER A 19 7.26 -10.88 2.99
N TYR A 20 7.28 -10.71 1.66
CA TYR A 20 6.06 -10.52 0.86
C TYR A 20 6.35 -10.79 -0.63
N SER A 21 5.55 -11.68 -1.23
CA SER A 21 5.66 -12.05 -2.65
C SER A 21 7.12 -12.27 -3.10
N ASN A 22 7.52 -11.66 -4.21
CA ASN A 22 8.87 -11.66 -4.78
C ASN A 22 9.69 -10.42 -4.40
N TYR A 23 9.36 -9.72 -3.30
CA TYR A 23 10.02 -8.45 -2.98
C TYR A 23 11.44 -8.70 -2.48
N PRO A 24 12.44 -7.95 -2.97
CA PRO A 24 13.80 -8.08 -2.49
C PRO A 24 13.92 -7.59 -1.05
N GLU A 25 14.90 -8.14 -0.32
CA GLU A 25 15.15 -7.78 1.08
C GLU A 25 15.37 -6.28 1.27
N SER A 26 16.03 -5.61 0.31
CA SER A 26 16.25 -4.16 0.33
C SER A 26 14.94 -3.37 0.38
N LEU A 27 13.95 -3.75 -0.42
CA LEU A 27 12.64 -3.12 -0.43
C LEU A 27 11.90 -3.40 0.89
N LEU A 28 11.90 -4.67 1.33
CA LEU A 28 11.25 -5.08 2.57
C LEU A 28 11.82 -4.37 3.80
N ALA A 29 13.14 -4.12 3.83
CA ALA A 29 13.81 -3.40 4.91
C ALA A 29 13.42 -1.92 4.98
N ALA A 30 13.10 -1.31 3.83
CA ALA A 30 12.69 0.08 3.70
C ALA A 30 11.16 0.30 3.79
N MET A 31 10.38 -0.79 3.80
CA MET A 31 8.92 -0.76 3.78
C MET A 31 8.31 -1.16 5.12
N GLN A 32 7.30 -0.42 5.56
CA GLN A 32 6.47 -0.79 6.69
C GLN A 32 5.00 -0.69 6.34
N VAL A 33 4.24 -1.72 6.70
CA VAL A 33 2.81 -1.81 6.39
C VAL A 33 2.06 -2.32 7.61
N LYS A 34 0.90 -1.73 7.88
CA LYS A 34 -0.05 -2.22 8.87
C LYS A 34 -1.43 -2.35 8.27
N SER A 35 -1.93 -3.57 8.14
CA SER A 35 -3.35 -3.79 7.88
C SER A 35 -4.16 -3.34 9.11
N LEU A 36 -5.11 -2.44 8.89
CA LEU A 36 -5.97 -1.83 9.90
C LEU A 36 -7.38 -2.44 9.86
N ILE A 37 -7.99 -2.43 8.69
CA ILE A 37 -9.27 -3.06 8.41
C ILE A 37 -9.05 -4.12 7.32
N GLY A 38 -9.72 -5.25 7.42
CA GLY A 38 -9.72 -6.29 6.39
C GLY A 38 -9.19 -7.64 6.88
N ARG A 39 -8.89 -8.56 5.95
CA ARG A 39 -8.63 -9.98 6.24
C ARG A 39 -7.46 -10.22 7.20
N ARG A 40 -6.50 -9.30 7.23
CA ARG A 40 -5.29 -9.35 8.07
C ARG A 40 -5.26 -8.24 9.12
N GLY A 41 -6.32 -7.43 9.21
CA GLY A 41 -6.44 -6.30 10.10
C GLY A 41 -7.02 -6.70 11.47
N PRO A 42 -6.77 -5.91 12.52
CA PRO A 42 -7.43 -6.10 13.82
C PRO A 42 -8.94 -5.82 13.79
N ILE A 43 -9.45 -5.05 12.81
CA ILE A 43 -10.87 -4.92 12.51
C ILE A 43 -11.16 -5.79 11.28
N PRO A 44 -11.82 -6.95 11.43
CA PRO A 44 -12.01 -7.88 10.32
C PRO A 44 -13.06 -7.36 9.33
N ASP A 45 -12.74 -7.46 8.05
CA ASP A 45 -13.65 -7.27 6.93
C ASP A 45 -13.21 -8.18 5.76
N GLN A 46 -14.14 -8.60 4.90
CA GLN A 46 -13.87 -9.52 3.79
C GLN A 46 -13.83 -8.82 2.42
N ASP A 47 -14.44 -7.63 2.34
CA ASP A 47 -14.65 -6.91 1.08
C ASP A 47 -13.76 -5.67 0.98
N ILE A 48 -13.25 -5.14 2.10
CA ILE A 48 -12.33 -4.01 2.12
C ILE A 48 -11.03 -4.33 2.88
N ASN A 49 -9.91 -3.84 2.37
CA ASN A 49 -8.64 -3.75 3.08
C ASN A 49 -8.24 -2.28 3.19
N VAL A 50 -7.94 -1.83 4.41
CA VAL A 50 -7.37 -0.51 4.69
C VAL A 50 -6.05 -0.71 5.41
N SER A 51 -4.97 -0.17 4.86
CA SER A 51 -3.62 -0.33 5.42
C SER A 51 -2.93 1.03 5.56
N ALA A 52 -2.18 1.20 6.65
CA ALA A 52 -1.21 2.27 6.74
C ALA A 52 0.11 1.81 6.13
N PHE A 53 0.73 2.68 5.34
CA PHE A 53 1.93 2.41 4.56
C PHE A 53 2.99 3.48 4.82
N ARG A 54 4.25 3.05 4.92
CA ARG A 54 5.41 3.92 5.01
C ARG A 54 6.57 3.36 4.18
N LEU A 55 7.26 4.25 3.49
CA LEU A 55 8.44 3.92 2.70
C LEU A 55 9.58 4.91 2.99
N GLU A 56 10.78 4.40 3.20
CA GLU A 56 11.95 5.23 3.55
C GLU A 56 12.40 6.15 2.39
N PRO A 57 13.05 7.29 2.69
CA PRO A 57 13.64 8.18 1.69
C PRO A 57 14.53 7.46 0.67
N GLY A 58 14.43 7.85 -0.60
CA GLY A 58 15.25 7.30 -1.68
C GLY A 58 14.89 5.87 -2.11
N THR A 59 13.86 5.26 -1.51
CA THR A 59 13.43 3.92 -1.89
C THR A 59 12.66 3.95 -3.21
N THR A 60 12.99 3.03 -4.11
CA THR A 60 12.15 2.69 -5.27
C THR A 60 11.34 1.45 -4.93
N TYR A 61 10.03 1.57 -5.08
CA TYR A 61 9.10 0.45 -5.11
C TYR A 61 8.78 0.18 -6.58
N GLU A 62 9.47 -0.83 -7.10
CA GLU A 62 9.48 -1.20 -8.51
C GLU A 62 8.08 -1.52 -9.06
N PRO A 63 7.88 -1.44 -10.39
CA PRO A 63 6.61 -1.75 -11.03
C PRO A 63 6.01 -3.07 -10.53
N HIS A 64 4.75 -3.01 -10.09
CA HIS A 64 4.01 -4.15 -9.58
C HIS A 64 2.54 -4.07 -9.96
N ALA A 65 1.84 -5.20 -9.84
CA ALA A 65 0.41 -5.29 -10.12
C ALA A 65 -0.27 -6.36 -9.24
N HIS A 66 -1.58 -6.26 -9.11
CA HIS A 66 -2.45 -7.22 -8.43
C HIS A 66 -3.91 -7.11 -8.89
N PRO A 67 -4.76 -8.14 -8.67
CA PRO A 67 -6.12 -8.18 -9.21
C PRO A 67 -7.15 -7.30 -8.51
N HIS A 68 -6.90 -6.87 -7.27
CA HIS A 68 -7.80 -5.93 -6.61
C HIS A 68 -7.47 -4.49 -7.04
N PRO A 69 -8.47 -3.60 -7.16
CA PRO A 69 -8.20 -2.17 -7.28
C PRO A 69 -7.58 -1.62 -6.00
N GLU A 70 -6.99 -0.44 -6.10
CA GLU A 70 -6.29 0.19 -5.00
C GLU A 70 -6.35 1.71 -5.07
N VAL A 71 -6.47 2.37 -3.93
CA VAL A 71 -6.37 3.82 -3.76
C VAL A 71 -5.22 4.11 -2.80
N TYR A 72 -4.29 4.98 -3.20
CA TYR A 72 -3.38 5.63 -2.26
C TYR A 72 -3.91 6.99 -1.88
N ILE A 73 -3.89 7.30 -0.59
CA ILE A 73 -4.08 8.65 -0.05
C ILE A 73 -2.74 9.04 0.59
N PHE A 74 -2.00 9.93 -0.06
CA PHE A 74 -0.67 10.36 0.37
C PHE A 74 -0.80 11.39 1.50
N LEU A 75 -0.08 11.16 2.60
CA LEU A 75 -0.19 11.93 3.85
C LEU A 75 1.08 12.69 4.23
N ALA A 76 2.25 12.18 3.84
CA ALA A 76 3.55 12.79 4.12
C ALA A 76 4.58 12.32 3.09
N GLY A 77 5.65 13.11 2.90
CA GLY A 77 6.68 12.85 1.91
C GLY A 77 6.22 13.12 0.48
N THR A 78 7.14 13.00 -0.48
CA THR A 78 6.87 13.13 -1.91
C THR A 78 7.45 11.95 -2.66
N ALA A 79 6.80 11.57 -3.76
CA ALA A 79 7.28 10.50 -4.63
C ALA A 79 7.04 10.84 -6.11
N GLU A 80 7.92 10.36 -6.97
CA GLU A 80 7.59 10.19 -8.39
C GLU A 80 6.82 8.88 -8.53
N CYS A 81 5.77 8.90 -9.33
CA CYS A 81 4.76 7.86 -9.41
C CYS A 81 4.48 7.52 -10.87
N GLU A 82 4.31 6.22 -11.16
CA GLU A 82 3.94 5.70 -12.47
C GLU A 82 2.69 4.82 -12.33
N TRP A 83 1.64 5.11 -13.10
CA TRP A 83 0.38 4.36 -13.14
C TRP A 83 0.03 4.09 -14.61
N GLY A 84 0.33 2.90 -15.11
CA GLY A 84 0.30 2.62 -16.54
C GLY A 84 1.19 3.61 -17.31
N ASP A 85 0.58 4.41 -18.19
CA ASP A 85 1.29 5.41 -19.02
C ASP A 85 1.35 6.81 -18.37
N GLU A 86 0.74 6.99 -17.20
CA GLU A 86 0.73 8.27 -16.48
C GLU A 86 1.90 8.37 -15.50
N THR A 87 2.58 9.52 -15.53
CA THR A 87 3.62 9.86 -14.56
C THR A 87 3.27 11.15 -13.85
N PHE A 88 3.46 11.19 -12.53
CA PHE A 88 3.14 12.36 -11.72
C PHE A 88 3.98 12.39 -10.45
N THR A 89 4.02 13.55 -9.80
CA THR A 89 4.56 13.69 -8.45
C THR A 89 3.42 13.58 -7.46
N ALA A 90 3.50 12.62 -6.54
CA ALA A 90 2.61 12.55 -5.39
C ALA A 90 3.17 13.39 -4.25
N GLU A 91 2.30 14.17 -3.63
CA GLU A 91 2.57 15.00 -2.45
C GLU A 91 1.44 14.82 -1.41
N PRO A 92 1.58 15.34 -0.17
CA PRO A 92 0.52 15.22 0.82
C PRO A 92 -0.80 15.81 0.32
N GLY A 93 -1.86 15.00 0.32
CA GLY A 93 -3.16 15.33 -0.24
C GLY A 93 -3.42 14.79 -1.65
N THR A 94 -2.40 14.25 -2.34
CA THR A 94 -2.60 13.49 -3.57
C THR A 94 -3.40 12.21 -3.27
N VAL A 95 -4.36 11.89 -4.15
CA VAL A 95 -5.14 10.65 -4.11
C VAL A 95 -5.05 9.98 -5.47
N THR A 96 -4.79 8.68 -5.49
CA THR A 96 -4.71 7.88 -6.72
C THR A 96 -5.80 6.82 -6.74
N HIS A 97 -6.15 6.36 -7.93
CA HIS A 97 -7.01 5.20 -8.10
C HIS A 97 -6.39 4.28 -9.16
N CYS A 98 -5.84 3.17 -8.70
CA CYS A 98 -5.26 2.10 -9.49
C CYS A 98 -6.34 1.04 -9.82
N PRO A 99 -6.73 0.88 -11.09
CA PRO A 99 -7.60 -0.21 -11.50
C PRO A 99 -6.95 -1.59 -11.30
N PRO A 100 -7.76 -2.67 -11.29
CA PRO A 100 -7.25 -4.04 -11.27
C PRO A 100 -6.15 -4.30 -12.30
N ASN A 101 -5.07 -4.94 -11.87
CA ASN A 101 -3.93 -5.37 -12.68
C ASN A 101 -3.17 -4.26 -13.42
N MET A 102 -3.43 -2.98 -13.11
CA MET A 102 -2.63 -1.89 -13.66
C MET A 102 -1.23 -1.88 -13.03
N PRO A 103 -0.16 -1.94 -13.83
CA PRO A 103 1.20 -1.73 -13.34
C PRO A 103 1.34 -0.35 -12.70
N HIS A 104 1.93 -0.31 -11.52
CA HIS A 104 2.25 0.95 -10.84
C HIS A 104 3.55 0.85 -10.06
N ALA A 105 4.24 1.99 -9.94
CA ALA A 105 5.52 2.12 -9.27
C ALA A 105 5.62 3.46 -8.54
N LEU A 106 6.51 3.54 -7.55
CA LEU A 106 6.81 4.80 -6.89
C LEU A 106 8.26 4.90 -6.43
N ARG A 107 8.83 6.10 -6.47
CA ARG A 107 10.18 6.42 -5.99
C ARG A 107 10.10 7.61 -5.03
N VAL A 108 10.50 7.40 -3.77
CA VAL A 108 10.47 8.46 -2.75
C VAL A 108 11.54 9.51 -3.06
N THR A 109 11.12 10.75 -3.28
CA THR A 109 12.00 11.88 -3.64
C THR A 109 12.27 12.83 -2.48
N SER A 110 11.44 12.80 -1.43
CA SER A 110 11.65 13.60 -0.22
C SER A 110 12.76 13.06 0.66
N SER A 111 13.36 13.94 1.47
CA SER A 111 14.29 13.57 2.55
C SER A 111 13.58 12.93 3.75
N ASP A 112 12.27 13.17 3.89
CA ASP A 112 11.42 12.53 4.89
C ASP A 112 10.72 11.30 4.31
N PRO A 113 10.36 10.30 5.14
CA PRO A 113 9.65 9.11 4.69
C PRO A 113 8.29 9.42 4.08
N LEU A 114 7.94 8.70 3.02
CA LEU A 114 6.60 8.71 2.45
C LEU A 114 5.64 8.01 3.40
N GLN A 115 4.43 8.56 3.59
CA GLN A 115 3.34 7.89 4.32
C GLN A 115 2.05 7.98 3.53
N ALA A 116 1.28 6.89 3.53
CA ALA A 116 -0.01 6.83 2.86
C ALA A 116 -1.00 5.90 3.59
N ILE A 117 -2.29 6.09 3.30
CA ILE A 117 -3.31 5.05 3.50
C ILE A 117 -3.58 4.39 2.16
N ILE A 118 -3.54 3.07 2.16
CA ILE A 118 -3.88 2.22 1.03
C ILE A 118 -5.25 1.61 1.28
N VAL A 119 -6.14 1.73 0.30
CA VAL A 119 -7.46 1.10 0.32
C VAL A 119 -7.63 0.20 -0.90
N GLY A 120 -7.89 -1.08 -0.68
CA GLY A 120 -8.31 -2.01 -1.72
C GLY A 120 -9.67 -2.60 -1.39
N TRP A 121 -10.43 -3.05 -2.39
CA TRP A 121 -11.73 -3.70 -2.18
C TRP A 121 -11.97 -4.86 -3.15
N ALA A 122 -12.98 -5.67 -2.86
CA ALA A 122 -13.51 -6.73 -3.71
C ALA A 122 -14.57 -6.13 -4.66
N PRO A 123 -14.27 -5.88 -5.95
CA PRO A 123 -15.23 -5.34 -6.90
C PRO A 123 -16.42 -6.30 -7.03
N ASP A 124 -17.65 -5.78 -7.00
CA ASP A 124 -18.88 -6.57 -7.06
C ASP A 124 -19.00 -7.67 -5.99
N GLY A 125 -18.22 -7.58 -4.91
CA GLY A 125 -18.13 -8.61 -3.87
C GLY A 125 -17.34 -9.86 -4.29
N ASP A 126 -16.60 -9.81 -5.41
CA ASP A 126 -15.72 -10.89 -5.83
C ASP A 126 -14.45 -10.92 -4.98
N ARG A 127 -14.44 -11.82 -3.99
CA ARG A 127 -13.33 -12.00 -3.05
C ARG A 127 -12.16 -12.81 -3.63
N SER A 128 -12.29 -13.38 -4.83
CA SER A 128 -11.20 -14.11 -5.47
C SER A 128 -10.02 -13.20 -5.83
N VAL A 129 -10.26 -11.88 -5.93
CA VAL A 129 -9.21 -10.88 -6.16
C VAL A 129 -8.12 -10.87 -5.08
N TRP A 130 -8.42 -11.37 -3.89
CA TRP A 130 -7.47 -11.46 -2.78
C TRP A 130 -6.49 -12.62 -2.87
N ASP A 131 -6.71 -13.55 -3.80
CA ASP A 131 -5.81 -14.68 -4.04
C ASP A 131 -4.59 -14.25 -4.88
N GLY A 132 -4.72 -13.18 -5.67
CA GLY A 132 -3.60 -12.52 -6.32
C GLY A 132 -2.90 -11.55 -5.38
N ILE A 133 -1.68 -11.90 -4.97
CA ILE A 133 -0.82 -11.02 -4.18
C ILE A 133 -0.09 -10.01 -5.08
N SER A 134 0.17 -8.82 -4.54
CA SER A 134 1.03 -7.83 -5.22
C SER A 134 2.40 -8.43 -5.50
N THR A 135 2.83 -8.36 -6.76
CA THR A 135 4.04 -9.00 -7.28
C THR A 135 4.78 -8.00 -8.15
N LEU A 136 6.09 -7.87 -7.94
CA LEU A 136 6.95 -7.06 -8.81
C LEU A 136 6.97 -7.69 -10.20
N LEU A 137 6.88 -6.85 -11.22
CA LEU A 137 6.98 -7.25 -12.61
C LEU A 137 8.46 -7.42 -12.97
N GLU A 138 8.75 -8.41 -13.81
CA GLU A 138 10.09 -8.57 -14.37
C GLU A 138 10.38 -7.38 -15.30
N THR A 139 11.54 -6.76 -15.12
CA THR A 139 12.07 -5.68 -15.97
C THR A 139 12.78 -6.22 -17.20
#